data_AF-J9FXE2-F1
#
_entry.id   AF-J9FXE2-F1
#
_cell.length_a   1.000
_cell.length_b   1.000
_cell.length_c   1.000
_cell.angle_alpha   90.00
_cell.angle_beta   90.00
_cell.angle_gamma   90.00
#
_symmetry.space_group_name_H-M   'P 1'
#
loop_
_entity.id
_entity.type
_entity.pdbx_description
1 polymer ?
#
loop_
_entity_poly.entity_id
_entity_poly.type
_entity_poly.pdbx_seq_one_letter_code
_entity_poly.pdbx_strand_id
1 'polypeptide(L)' 'MAFAKTDANLNTTAGSYFANLHIPDSLNYPLGLKDFGFLEVSVAQIKEAIYILQCLTCFSGRIYTRSKVAAGEWSNWVMI' A
#
# COMPACT_ATOMS: atom_id res chain seq x y z
N MET A 1 7.02 -11.13 10.07
CA MET A 1 6.86 -10.32 8.84
C MET A 1 5.93 -11.07 7.91
N ALA A 2 4.83 -10.45 7.47
CA ALA A 2 3.85 -11.08 6.59
C ALA A 2 4.06 -10.63 5.13
N PHE A 3 3.55 -11.42 4.18
CA PHE A 3 3.51 -10.99 2.78
C PHE A 3 2.36 -10.02 2.55
N ALA A 4 2.61 -9.00 1.74
CA ALA A 4 1.55 -8.12 1.28
C ALA A 4 0.60 -8.93 0.37
N LYS A 5 -0.69 -8.64 0.46
CA LYS A 5 -1.68 -9.25 -0.44
C LYS A 5 -1.42 -8.81 -1.88
N THR A 6 -1.77 -9.68 -2.83
CA THR A 6 -1.66 -9.42 -4.28
C THR A 6 -2.51 -8.23 -4.72
N ASP A 7 -3.67 -8.01 -4.10
CA ASP A 7 -4.42 -6.77 -4.22
C ASP A 7 -4.04 -5.80 -3.09
N ALA A 8 -3.43 -4.67 -3.45
CA ALA A 8 -3.04 -3.62 -2.52
C ALA A 8 -4.22 -3.08 -1.70
N ASN A 9 -5.43 -3.07 -2.26
CA ASN A 9 -6.63 -2.56 -1.59
C ASN A 9 -7.04 -3.38 -0.36
N LEU A 10 -6.60 -4.65 -0.30
CA LEU A 10 -6.93 -5.57 0.78
C LEU A 10 -5.94 -5.46 1.97
N ASN A 11 -4.85 -4.70 1.84
CA ASN A 11 -3.87 -4.46 2.91
C ASN A 11 -4.32 -3.25 3.76
N THR A 12 -5.33 -3.45 4.60
CA THR A 12 -5.96 -2.39 5.43
C THR A 12 -5.60 -2.46 6.91
N THR A 13 -4.94 -3.53 7.34
CA THR A 13 -4.50 -3.70 8.73
C THR A 13 -3.14 -3.04 8.92
N ALA A 14 -2.95 -2.37 10.06
CA ALA A 14 -1.66 -1.74 10.36
C ALA A 14 -0.52 -2.76 10.44
N GLY A 15 0.64 -2.44 9.87
CA GLY A 15 1.83 -3.28 9.90
C GLY A 15 2.74 -3.09 8.68
N SER A 16 3.88 -3.77 8.70
CA SER A 16 4.84 -3.79 7.60
C SER A 16 4.84 -5.16 6.93
N TYR A 17 4.74 -5.16 5.60
CA TYR A 17 4.57 -6.33 4.76
C TYR A 17 5.64 -6.39 3.68
N PHE A 18 6.15 -7.58 3.37
CA PHE A 18 7.01 -7.77 2.21
C PHE A 18 6.16 -7.76 0.93
N ALA A 19 6.43 -6.82 0.03
CA ALA A 19 5.72 -6.65 -1.23
C ALA A 19 6.53 -7.25 -2.38
N ASN A 20 5.95 -8.21 -3.09
CA ASN A 20 6.50 -8.76 -4.32
C ASN A 20 5.60 -8.35 -5.49
N LEU A 21 6.07 -7.40 -6.29
CA LEU A 21 5.33 -6.81 -7.41
C LEU A 21 5.72 -7.44 -8.76
N HIS A 22 6.53 -8.50 -8.74
CA HIS A 22 6.80 -9.32 -9.92
C HIS A 22 5.66 -10.30 -10.22
N ILE A 23 4.69 -10.43 -9.31
CA ILE A 23 3.56 -11.36 -9.46
C ILE A 23 2.59 -10.75 -10.49
N PRO A 24 2.25 -11.46 -11.59
CA PRO A 24 1.35 -10.95 -12.62
C PRO A 24 -0.04 -10.54 -12.09
N ASP A 25 -0.46 -11.16 -10.99
CA ASP A 25 -1.76 -10.93 -10.34
C ASP A 25 -1.73 -9.77 -9.32
N SER A 26 -0.65 -8.97 -9.29
CA SER A 26 -0.57 -7.78 -8.44
C SER A 26 -1.55 -6.70 -8.93
N LEU A 27 -2.61 -6.44 -8.15
CA LEU A 27 -3.66 -5.47 -8.43
C LEU A 27 -3.54 -4.24 -7.53
N ASN A 28 -3.93 -3.07 -8.07
CA ASN A 28 -4.00 -1.80 -7.35
C ASN A 28 -2.68 -1.29 -6.74
N TYR A 29 -1.54 -1.87 -7.12
CA TYR A 29 -0.21 -1.30 -6.89
C TYR A 29 0.10 -0.19 -7.91
N PRO A 30 1.17 0.61 -7.70
CA PRO A 30 1.59 1.60 -8.71
C PRO A 30 1.80 0.94 -10.08
N LEU A 31 1.22 1.55 -11.12
CA LEU A 31 1.24 1.00 -12.48
C LEU A 31 2.67 0.83 -13.00
N GLY A 32 2.92 -0.31 -13.68
CA GLY A 32 4.21 -0.59 -14.32
C GLY A 32 5.35 -0.92 -13.36
N LEU A 33 5.09 -1.04 -12.07
CA LEU A 33 6.09 -1.36 -11.07
C LEU A 33 6.36 -2.86 -11.03
N LYS A 34 7.54 -3.28 -11.48
CA LYS A 34 8.09 -4.64 -11.33
C LYS A 34 9.28 -4.58 -10.39
N ASP A 35 9.01 -4.68 -9.09
CA ASP A 35 10.04 -4.52 -8.05
C ASP A 35 9.69 -5.37 -6.81
N PHE A 36 10.64 -5.42 -5.87
CA PHE A 36 10.42 -5.85 -4.50
C PHE A 36 10.44 -4.64 -3.57
N GLY A 37 9.77 -4.75 -2.43
CA GLY A 37 9.78 -3.67 -1.45
C GLY A 37 9.10 -4.02 -0.16
N PHE A 38 8.91 -3.00 0.65
CA PHE A 38 8.11 -3.06 1.86
C PHE A 38 6.87 -2.19 1.69
N LEU A 39 5.70 -2.77 1.96
CA LEU A 39 4.45 -2.04 2.10
C LEU A 39 4.19 -1.82 3.60
N GLU A 40 4.19 -0.57 4.02
CA GLU A 40 3.78 -0.16 5.35
C GLU A 40 2.35 0.36 5.31
N VAL A 41 1.52 -0.19 6.19
CA VAL A 41 0.13 0.23 6.36
C VAL A 41 0.01 0.88 7.73
N SER A 42 -0.46 2.12 7.75
CA SER A 42 -0.77 2.86 8.96
C SER A 42 -2.27 3.09 9.04
N VAL A 43 -2.85 2.89 10.23
CA VAL A 43 -4.27 3.12 10.49
C VAL A 43 -4.41 4.16 11.58
N ALA A 44 -5.13 5.24 11.32
CA ALA A 44 -5.36 6.32 12.26
C ALA A 44 -6.85 6.60 12.37
N GLN A 45 -7.37 6.72 13.59
CA GLN A 45 -8.73 7.18 13.82
C GLN A 45 -8.70 8.67 14.21
N ILE A 46 -9.37 9.51 13.43
CA ILE A 46 -9.49 10.95 13.70
C ILE A 46 -10.98 11.27 13.75
N LYS A 47 -11.45 11.65 14.94
CA LYS A 47 -12.89 11.76 15.26
C LYS A 47 -13.60 10.43 14.99
N GLU A 48 -14.64 10.43 14.16
CA GLU A 48 -15.46 9.27 13.79
C GLU A 48 -14.99 8.59 12.48
N ALA A 49 -13.88 9.06 11.88
CA ALA A 49 -13.36 8.52 10.64
C ALA A 49 -12.06 7.73 10.86
N ILE A 50 -11.96 6.58 10.19
CA ILE A 50 -10.74 5.76 10.14
C ILE A 50 -10.03 6.06 8.83
N TYR A 51 -8.77 6.48 8.92
CA TYR A 51 -7.87 6.72 7.81
C TYR A 51 -6.89 5.57 7.69
N ILE A 52 -6.68 5.10 6.47
CA ILE A 52 -5.73 4.06 6.15
C ILE A 52 -4.73 4.66 5.17
N LEU A 53 -3.46 4.65 5.56
CA LEU A 53 -2.35 5.12 4.74
C LEU A 53 -1.49 3.92 4.34
N GLN A 54 -1.03 3.94 3.10
CA GLN A 54 -0.10 2.96 2.57
C GLN A 54 1.15 3.67 2.05
N CYS A 55 2.32 3.20 2.48
CA CYS A 55 3.62 3.61 1.98
C CYS A 55 4.32 2.38 1.41
N LEU A 56 4.74 2.46 0.15
CA LEU A 56 5.46 1.39 -0.54
C LEU A 56 6.88 1.87 -0.83
N THR A 57 7.85 1.29 -0.13
CA THR A 57 9.27 1.56 -0.32
C THR A 57 9.87 0.44 -1.16
N CYS A 58 10.20 0.74 -2.41
CA CYS A 58 10.79 -0.21 -3.35
C CYS A 58 12.30 -0.33 -3.12
N PHE A 59 12.89 -1.49 -3.41
CA PHE A 59 14.33 -1.69 -3.30
C PHE A 59 15.12 -0.91 -4.35
N SER A 60 14.48 -0.51 -5.46
CA SER A 60 15.04 0.49 -6.39
C SER A 60 15.18 1.89 -5.79
N GLY A 61 14.67 2.13 -4.58
CA GLY A 61 14.68 3.43 -3.91
C GLY A 61 13.48 4.32 -4.21
N ARG A 62 12.55 3.87 -5.07
CA ARG A 62 11.30 4.60 -5.33
C ARG A 62 10.33 4.42 -4.17
N ILE A 63 9.71 5.52 -3.76
CA ILE A 63 8.73 5.52 -2.67
C ILE A 63 7.39 5.99 -3.21
N TYR A 64 6.33 5.23 -2.91
CA TYR A 64 4.97 5.56 -3.29
C TYR A 64 4.10 5.66 -2.05
N THR A 65 3.17 6.59 -2.05
CA THR A 65 2.19 6.73 -0.98
C THR A 65 0.77 6.86 -1.54
N ARG A 66 -0.21 6.36 -0.79
CA ARG A 66 -1.62 6.63 -1.03
C ARG A 66 -2.42 6.50 0.27
N SER A 67 -3.67 6.92 0.25
CA SER A 67 -4.53 6.82 1.42
C SER A 67 -5.99 6.61 1.04
N LYS A 68 -6.79 6.21 2.04
CA LYS A 68 -8.24 6.27 1.98
C LYS A 68 -8.85 6.51 3.36
N VAL A 69 -10.11 6.94 3.36
CA VAL A 69 -11.00 6.76 4.52
C VAL A 69 -11.55 5.33 4.45
N ALA A 70 -11.75 4.64 5.57
CA ALA A 70 -12.10 3.21 5.59
C ALA A 70 -13.32 2.86 4.74
N ALA A 71 -14.34 3.73 4.73
CA ALA A 71 -15.56 3.62 3.93
C ALA A 71 -15.51 4.36 2.57
N GLY A 72 -14.34 4.88 2.18
CA GLY A 72 -14.14 5.63 0.95
C GLY A 72 -13.25 4.91 -0.06
N GLU A 73 -13.10 5.56 -1.22
CA GLU A 73 -12.23 5.10 -2.30
C GLU A 73 -10.74 5.36 -1.99
N TRP A 74 -9.88 4.55 -2.58
CA TRP A 74 -8.44 4.79 -2.54
C TRP A 74 -8.06 5.99 -3.40
N SER A 75 -7.20 6.86 -2.86
CA SER A 75 -6.49 7.84 -3.69
C SER A 75 -5.56 7.11 -4.67
N ASN A 76 -5.22 7.81 -5.75
CA ASN A 76 -4.12 7.37 -6.61
C ASN A 76 -2.81 7.26 -5.82
N TRP A 77 -1.91 6.40 -6.28
CA TRP A 77 -0.54 6.36 -5.80
C TRP A 77 0.22 7.60 -6.27
N VAL A 78 0.94 8.23 -5.35
CA VAL A 78 1.83 9.37 -5.60
C VAL A 78 3.25 8.94 -5.28
N MET A 79 4.17 9.15 -6.23
CA MET A 79 5.60 8.95 -6.02
C MET A 79 6.18 10.19 -5.31
N ILE A 80 7.00 9.98 -4.28
CA ILE A 80 7.66 11.06 -3.52
C ILE A 80 9.18 10.96 -3.61
#